data_AF-A0A2M7W353-F1
#
_entry.id   AF-A0A2M7W353-F1
#
_cell.length_a   1.000
_cell.length_b   1.000
_cell.length_c   1.000
_cell.angle_alpha   90.00
_cell.angle_beta   90.00
_cell.angle_gamma   90.00
#
_symmetry.space_group_name_H-M   'P 1'
#
loop_
_entity.id
_entity.type
_entity.pdbx_description
1 polymer ?
#
loop_
_entity_poly.entity_id
_entity_poly.type
_entity_poly.pdbx_seq_one_letter_code
_entity_poly.pdbx_strand_id
1 'polypeptide(L)'
;MKQLTYLQTRNAYLDFMKGKGHREIPNTSLVPENDPTLLFVNSGMFPLVPFLRGETHPLGNRLVNVQRCVRTEDLDEVGDASHATAFEMMGNWSLGDYFKKEALEQTFEFFVETLEVPIEKLYASVFEGDADAPQDTTSIEVLQQIYTKYGINAKYGKDERIQLYGKTKNWWGLASGGPCGTNSEIFFDTGKPPCSEACHINCDCEKYIEIGNNVFMEFLNKDGKFTPLKKKNVDFGGGLDRVVILLQGVESYHDTDIYKPIGSAIEKLATTQNLKSKRIIVDHIKSATWIIMDGVLPGKTEKEYVLRRLIRRAIRHGKILGIEKPFTREIGKVAIQQFSQIYPQLLEQQEQILYILEQEETKFRNTLKGGIAQASKIAALFKTETFTNSNGESFSLFESFGFPPEMLLEELRSAGNNIDTEKFWANHNKKTIEHQEKSRSASQGLFKGGLADTSEMSTHYHTCTHLLLAALRSIVGEHVYQMGSRVKPEGLRFDFPNQEKLSPEQITKIEKLINQKIDEKLPVTYTKMSREEGLKLVPFAAFEGKYADVVKVYTIGDSKHPFSQELCNGPHAKNTSEIQGVFKITHQEKIGNGIVRLKGELTK
;
A
#
# COMPACT_ATOMS: atom_id res chain seq x y z
N MET A 1 1.23 8.88 33.38
CA MET A 1 0.87 8.64 31.96
C MET A 1 -0.64 8.67 31.84
N LYS A 2 -1.15 9.53 30.98
CA LYS A 2 -2.58 9.54 30.67
C LYS A 2 -3.00 8.20 30.07
N GLN A 3 -4.19 7.74 30.44
CA GLN A 3 -4.81 6.56 29.84
C GLN A 3 -5.67 7.04 28.67
N LEU A 4 -5.09 7.07 27.46
CA LEU A 4 -5.75 7.56 26.26
C LEU A 4 -6.06 6.41 25.29
N THR A 5 -7.24 6.50 24.67
CA THR A 5 -7.59 5.70 23.48
C THR A 5 -6.68 6.05 22.31
N TYR A 6 -6.67 5.21 21.27
CA TYR A 6 -5.94 5.49 20.04
C TYR A 6 -6.30 6.86 19.44
N LEU A 7 -7.62 7.13 19.33
CA LEU A 7 -8.13 8.38 18.77
C LEU A 7 -7.81 9.60 19.65
N GLN A 8 -7.89 9.46 20.97
CA GLN A 8 -7.51 10.54 21.88
C GLN A 8 -6.02 10.85 21.79
N THR A 9 -5.17 9.83 21.65
CA THR A 9 -3.71 10.01 21.49
C THR A 9 -3.41 10.74 20.18
N ARG A 10 -4.04 10.29 19.08
CA ARG A 10 -3.93 10.91 17.76
C ARG A 10 -4.31 12.39 17.80
N ASN A 11 -5.47 12.71 18.38
CA ASN A 11 -5.97 14.08 18.45
C ASN A 11 -5.15 14.95 19.41
N ALA A 12 -4.70 14.40 20.53
CA ALA A 12 -3.82 15.11 21.47
C ALA A 12 -2.52 15.57 20.78
N TYR A 13 -1.93 14.73 19.92
CA TYR A 13 -0.76 15.12 19.13
C TYR A 13 -1.06 16.27 18.15
N LEU A 14 -2.12 16.13 17.35
CA LEU A 14 -2.52 17.15 16.38
C LEU A 14 -2.84 18.48 17.07
N ASP A 15 -3.61 18.45 18.16
CA ASP A 15 -4.01 19.64 18.90
C ASP A 15 -2.82 20.31 19.59
N PHE A 16 -1.89 19.53 20.15
CA PHE A 16 -0.63 20.04 20.70
C PHE A 16 0.17 20.80 19.63
N MET A 17 0.40 20.19 18.47
CA MET A 17 1.19 20.82 17.40
C MET A 17 0.48 22.05 16.79
N LYS A 18 -0.85 22.01 16.65
CA LYS A 18 -1.63 23.20 16.26
C LYS A 18 -1.46 24.33 17.27
N GLY A 19 -1.40 24.02 18.56
CA GLY A 19 -1.05 24.97 19.64
C GLY A 19 0.35 25.58 19.51
N LYS A 20 1.29 24.88 18.84
CA LYS A 20 2.65 25.37 18.50
C LYS A 20 2.73 26.11 17.16
N GLY A 21 1.58 26.40 16.55
CA GLY A 21 1.48 27.15 15.30
C GLY A 21 1.58 26.31 14.03
N HIS A 22 1.61 24.98 14.15
CA HIS A 22 1.61 24.10 12.97
C HIS A 22 0.22 24.05 12.33
N ARG A 23 0.21 23.94 11.01
CA ARG A 23 -1.01 23.73 10.22
C ARG A 23 -1.18 22.25 9.92
N GLU A 24 -2.35 21.73 10.26
CA GLU A 24 -2.71 20.35 9.94
C GLU A 24 -2.86 20.19 8.42
N ILE A 25 -2.14 19.23 7.84
CA ILE A 25 -2.22 18.87 6.42
C ILE A 25 -2.93 17.52 6.26
N PRO A 26 -3.64 17.28 5.15
CA PRO A 26 -4.35 16.03 4.94
C PRO A 26 -3.38 14.85 4.81
N ASN A 27 -3.90 13.66 5.12
CA ASN A 27 -3.24 12.40 4.84
C ASN A 27 -3.18 12.18 3.33
N THR A 28 -2.05 11.71 2.83
CA THR A 28 -1.87 11.37 1.41
C THR A 28 -2.21 9.92 1.14
N SER A 29 -2.52 9.59 -0.12
CA SER A 29 -2.72 8.22 -0.57
C SER A 29 -1.48 7.36 -0.25
N LEU A 30 -1.69 6.12 0.16
CA LEU A 30 -0.65 5.11 0.28
C LEU A 30 0.03 4.82 -1.05
N VAL A 31 -0.64 5.09 -2.18
CA VAL A 31 -0.09 4.96 -3.52
C VAL A 31 0.54 6.29 -3.95
N PRO A 32 1.88 6.36 -4.10
CA PRO A 32 2.54 7.56 -4.57
C PRO A 32 2.07 7.95 -5.97
N GLU A 33 1.73 9.23 -6.16
CA GLU A 33 1.45 9.79 -7.48
C GLU A 33 2.78 10.13 -8.17
N ASN A 34 2.99 9.60 -9.38
CA ASN A 34 4.13 9.94 -10.25
C ASN A 34 5.54 9.61 -9.71
N ASP A 35 5.68 8.75 -8.71
CA ASP A 35 6.99 8.28 -8.22
C ASP A 35 7.21 6.79 -8.56
N PRO A 36 8.16 6.46 -9.48
CA PRO A 36 8.46 5.07 -9.85
C PRO A 36 9.41 4.36 -8.86
N THR A 37 9.95 5.05 -7.87
CA THR A 37 10.97 4.53 -6.95
C THR A 37 10.36 3.94 -5.68
N LEU A 38 9.15 4.37 -5.30
CA LEU A 38 8.49 3.93 -4.07
C LEU A 38 7.21 3.13 -4.34
N LEU A 39 7.11 1.97 -3.70
CA LEU A 39 5.95 1.09 -3.85
C LEU A 39 4.74 1.57 -3.04
N PHE A 40 4.95 2.04 -1.82
CA PHE A 40 3.90 2.67 -1.01
C PHE A 40 4.52 3.78 -0.18
N VAL A 41 3.75 4.82 0.13
CA VAL A 41 4.16 5.84 1.10
C VAL A 41 4.53 5.14 2.41
N ASN A 42 5.79 5.29 2.83
CA ASN A 42 6.38 4.56 3.96
C ASN A 42 6.71 5.47 5.17
N SER A 43 6.57 6.79 5.00
CA SER A 43 6.86 7.81 6.00
C SER A 43 5.99 9.05 5.79
N GLY A 44 5.77 9.82 6.86
CA GLY A 44 5.07 11.11 6.80
C GLY A 44 5.80 12.16 5.97
N MET A 45 7.13 12.06 5.88
CA MET A 45 7.99 13.02 5.20
C MET A 45 7.95 12.87 3.67
N PHE A 46 7.65 11.68 3.14
CA PHE A 46 7.73 11.43 1.69
C PHE A 46 6.90 12.41 0.84
N PRO A 47 5.63 12.71 1.16
CA PRO A 47 4.85 13.73 0.46
C PRO A 47 5.41 15.16 0.54
N LEU A 48 6.34 15.41 1.46
CA LEU A 48 6.89 16.74 1.73
C LEU A 48 8.29 16.96 1.14
N VAL A 49 8.86 15.95 0.48
CA VAL A 49 10.19 16.02 -0.14
C VAL A 49 10.38 17.27 -1.03
N PRO A 50 9.41 17.69 -1.88
CA PRO A 50 9.57 18.91 -2.68
C PRO A 50 9.81 20.16 -1.82
N PHE A 51 9.05 20.31 -0.72
CA PHE A 51 9.16 21.47 0.18
C PHE A 51 10.43 21.43 1.03
N LEU A 52 10.87 20.24 1.43
CA LEU A 52 12.15 20.03 2.11
C LEU A 52 13.35 20.39 1.21
N ARG A 53 13.19 20.31 -0.11
CA ARG A 53 14.19 20.77 -1.09
C ARG A 53 14.15 22.28 -1.33
N GLY A 54 13.18 22.99 -0.75
CA GLY A 54 13.10 24.45 -0.74
C GLY A 54 11.86 25.04 -1.44
N GLU A 55 10.96 24.22 -1.99
CA GLU A 55 9.66 24.70 -2.46
C GLU A 55 8.82 25.25 -1.30
N THR A 56 7.90 26.16 -1.60
CA THR A 56 7.02 26.75 -0.58
C THR A 56 5.75 25.94 -0.47
N HIS A 57 5.41 25.49 0.73
CA HIS A 57 4.15 24.81 0.97
C HIS A 57 3.00 25.84 1.11
N PRO A 58 1.82 25.62 0.50
CA PRO A 58 0.72 26.60 0.50
C PRO A 58 0.18 26.94 1.89
N LEU A 59 0.34 26.03 2.86
CA LEU A 59 -0.10 26.22 4.25
C LEU A 59 0.99 26.81 5.17
N GLY A 60 2.15 27.20 4.63
CA GLY A 60 3.24 27.82 5.38
C GLY A 60 4.35 26.85 5.78
N ASN A 61 5.17 27.26 6.76
CA ASN A 61 6.44 26.58 7.07
C ASN A 61 6.39 25.62 8.26
N ARG A 62 5.26 25.55 8.99
CA ARG A 62 5.05 24.64 10.13
C ARG A 62 3.87 23.74 9.82
N LEU A 63 4.10 22.44 9.63
CA LEU A 63 3.08 21.49 9.19
C LEU A 63 2.98 20.31 10.15
N VAL A 64 1.78 19.76 10.34
CA VAL A 64 1.56 18.54 11.14
C VAL A 64 0.58 17.61 10.44
N ASN A 65 0.78 16.30 10.52
CA ASN A 65 -0.27 15.33 10.24
C ASN A 65 -0.05 14.03 11.04
N VAL A 66 -0.95 13.08 10.81
CA VAL A 66 -0.73 11.68 11.14
C VAL A 66 -0.92 10.91 9.84
N GLN A 67 0.19 10.48 9.22
CA GLN A 67 0.23 9.89 7.88
C GLN A 67 0.09 8.36 7.95
N ARG A 68 -0.71 7.77 7.05
CA ARG A 68 -0.74 6.31 6.86
C ARG A 68 0.52 5.90 6.11
N CYS A 69 1.19 4.88 6.61
CA CYS A 69 2.41 4.33 6.02
C CYS A 69 2.24 2.84 5.77
N VAL A 70 2.92 2.32 4.74
CA VAL A 70 3.10 0.88 4.52
C VAL A 70 4.59 0.57 4.46
N ARG A 71 5.03 -0.43 5.22
CA ARG A 71 6.40 -0.97 5.17
C ARG A 71 6.37 -2.41 4.67
N THR A 72 6.99 -2.64 3.52
CA THR A 72 7.05 -3.96 2.89
C THR A 72 8.27 -4.79 3.32
N GLU A 73 9.28 -4.13 3.89
CA GLU A 73 10.52 -4.75 4.36
C GLU A 73 10.26 -5.60 5.61
N ASP A 74 9.36 -5.12 6.48
CA ASP A 74 9.04 -5.74 7.78
C ASP A 74 7.99 -6.86 7.68
N LEU A 75 7.53 -7.21 6.48
CA LEU A 75 6.40 -8.13 6.29
C LEU A 75 6.62 -9.49 6.96
N ASP A 76 7.84 -10.02 6.92
CA ASP A 76 8.13 -11.33 7.49
C ASP A 76 8.05 -11.35 9.03
N GLU A 77 8.32 -10.19 9.67
CA GLU A 77 8.30 -10.02 11.13
C GLU A 77 6.90 -9.79 11.71
N VAL A 78 5.95 -9.37 10.87
CA VAL A 78 4.55 -9.20 11.27
C VAL A 78 4.01 -10.46 11.95
N GLY A 79 3.36 -10.26 13.10
CA GLY A 79 2.90 -11.31 14.00
C GLY A 79 3.62 -11.33 15.35
N ASP A 80 4.71 -10.58 15.47
CA ASP A 80 5.35 -10.26 16.74
C ASP A 80 4.57 -9.17 17.51
N ALA A 81 5.18 -8.54 18.52
CA ALA A 81 4.50 -7.53 19.33
C ALA A 81 4.41 -6.14 18.67
N SER A 82 5.27 -5.81 17.70
CA SER A 82 5.58 -4.42 17.37
C SER A 82 5.64 -4.08 15.87
N HIS A 83 5.81 -5.06 14.98
CA HIS A 83 5.86 -4.83 13.53
C HIS A 83 4.47 -4.81 12.92
N ALA A 84 4.20 -3.79 12.12
CA ALA A 84 2.95 -3.57 11.41
C ALA A 84 3.22 -3.40 9.92
N THR A 85 2.35 -3.96 9.07
CA THR A 85 2.44 -3.75 7.61
C THR A 85 2.05 -2.32 7.27
N ALA A 86 0.88 -1.89 7.75
CA ALA A 86 0.40 -0.54 7.63
C ALA A 86 0.18 0.06 9.01
N PHE A 87 0.54 1.32 9.22
CA PHE A 87 0.46 1.99 10.51
C PHE A 87 0.31 3.50 10.34
N GLU A 88 0.05 4.22 11.42
CA GLU A 88 0.00 5.67 11.41
C GLU A 88 1.28 6.26 12.03
N MET A 89 1.91 7.17 11.29
CA MET A 89 3.09 7.91 11.71
C MET A 89 2.68 9.35 12.03
N MET A 90 2.82 9.74 13.30
CA MET A 90 2.75 11.14 13.73
C MET A 90 3.90 11.91 13.09
N GLY A 91 3.57 13.01 12.43
CA GLY A 91 4.55 13.80 11.71
C GLY A 91 4.39 15.30 11.94
N ASN A 92 5.49 15.99 12.20
CA ASN A 92 5.53 17.44 12.17
C ASN A 92 6.81 17.95 11.50
N TRP A 93 6.66 19.03 10.74
CA TRP A 93 7.72 19.56 9.90
C TRP A 93 7.96 21.04 10.13
N SER A 94 9.24 21.39 10.21
CA SER A 94 9.73 22.76 10.08
C SER A 94 10.40 22.91 8.72
N LEU A 95 9.85 23.79 7.89
CA LEU A 95 10.36 24.10 6.55
C LEU A 95 11.17 25.40 6.59
N GLY A 96 12.33 25.37 7.25
CA GLY A 96 13.20 26.54 7.39
C GLY A 96 12.77 27.55 8.45
N ASP A 97 12.01 27.12 9.47
CA ASP A 97 11.48 28.01 10.50
C ASP A 97 12.16 27.83 11.87
N TYR A 98 12.01 26.66 12.49
CA TYR A 98 12.74 26.24 13.69
C TYR A 98 13.64 25.03 13.43
N PHE A 99 14.55 24.72 14.37
CA PHE A 99 15.52 23.63 14.23
C PHE A 99 15.69 22.84 15.55
N LYS A 100 16.87 22.24 15.79
CA LYS A 100 17.19 21.32 16.90
C LYS A 100 16.57 21.69 18.25
N LYS A 101 16.83 22.89 18.77
CA LYS A 101 16.40 23.30 20.11
C LYS A 101 14.88 23.22 20.29
N GLU A 102 14.14 23.97 19.49
CA GLU A 102 12.68 24.02 19.59
C GLU A 102 12.04 22.65 19.25
N ALA A 103 12.61 21.90 18.31
CA ALA A 103 12.12 20.56 17.95
C ALA A 103 12.19 19.56 19.12
N LEU A 104 13.34 19.52 19.81
CA LEU A 104 13.53 18.67 20.98
C LEU A 104 12.67 19.13 22.15
N GLU A 105 12.58 20.44 22.40
CA GLU A 105 11.71 21.01 23.44
C GLU A 105 10.24 20.64 23.20
N GLN A 106 9.72 20.81 21.98
CA GLN A 106 8.35 20.43 21.62
C GLN A 106 8.11 18.92 21.77
N THR A 107 9.07 18.09 21.36
CA THR A 107 8.97 16.62 21.47
C THR A 107 8.82 16.21 22.94
N PHE A 108 9.71 16.70 23.82
CA PHE A 108 9.66 16.34 25.24
C PHE A 108 8.46 16.98 25.95
N GLU A 109 8.05 18.19 25.59
CA GLU A 109 6.84 18.81 26.13
C GLU A 109 5.59 17.97 25.79
N PHE A 110 5.50 17.45 24.56
CA PHE A 110 4.40 16.56 24.19
C PHE A 110 4.39 15.29 25.06
N PHE A 111 5.51 14.58 25.16
CA PHE A 111 5.55 13.33 25.94
C PHE A 111 5.37 13.58 27.44
N VAL A 112 6.09 14.54 28.02
CA VAL A 112 6.12 14.75 29.48
C VAL A 112 4.93 15.54 29.97
N GLU A 113 4.54 16.62 29.29
CA GLU A 113 3.49 17.52 29.78
C GLU A 113 2.12 17.15 29.19
N THR A 114 2.05 16.81 27.90
CA THR A 114 0.76 16.49 27.26
C THR A 114 0.31 15.06 27.57
N LEU A 115 1.22 14.09 27.49
CA LEU A 115 0.93 12.65 27.72
C LEU A 115 1.25 12.18 29.15
N GLU A 116 1.88 13.02 29.96
CA GLU A 116 2.30 12.70 31.34
C GLU A 116 3.23 11.47 31.40
N VAL A 117 4.11 11.33 30.41
CA VAL A 117 5.17 10.33 30.40
C VAL A 117 6.25 10.74 31.42
N PRO A 118 6.57 9.88 32.40
CA PRO A 118 7.60 10.21 33.38
C PRO A 118 8.95 10.36 32.70
N ILE A 119 9.63 11.48 32.95
CA ILE A 119 10.91 11.82 32.30
C ILE A 119 11.99 10.76 32.56
N GLU A 120 11.95 10.07 33.69
CA GLU A 120 12.89 9.03 34.08
C GLU A 120 12.84 7.81 33.15
N LYS A 121 11.71 7.62 32.45
CA LYS A 121 11.55 6.56 31.45
C LYS A 121 12.00 6.96 30.06
N LEU A 122 12.31 8.23 29.82
CA LEU A 122 12.70 8.73 28.52
C LEU A 122 14.22 8.77 28.37
N TYR A 123 14.70 8.15 27.30
CA TYR A 123 16.09 8.11 26.86
C TYR A 123 16.20 8.70 25.47
N ALA A 124 17.39 9.16 25.10
CA ALA A 124 17.62 9.75 23.78
C ALA A 124 18.89 9.20 23.14
N SER A 125 18.92 9.20 21.81
CA SER A 125 20.15 8.99 21.03
C SER A 125 20.50 10.24 20.23
N VAL A 126 21.78 10.44 19.93
CA VAL A 126 22.30 11.54 19.11
C VAL A 126 23.52 11.10 18.32
N PHE A 127 23.79 11.80 17.22
CA PHE A 127 24.89 11.49 16.32
C PHE A 127 26.26 11.71 16.96
N GLU A 128 27.11 10.68 16.96
CA GLU A 128 28.42 10.69 17.62
C GLU A 128 29.50 11.49 16.87
N GLY A 129 29.27 11.78 15.59
CA GLY A 129 30.23 12.43 14.69
C GLY A 129 31.05 11.44 13.86
N ASP A 130 31.43 11.84 12.66
CA ASP A 130 32.37 11.13 11.80
C ASP A 130 33.13 12.07 10.86
N ALA A 131 33.74 11.52 9.80
CA ALA A 131 34.51 12.29 8.84
C ALA A 131 33.68 13.26 7.99
N ASP A 132 32.37 13.02 7.81
CA ASP A 132 31.51 13.86 6.98
C ASP A 132 30.72 14.90 7.79
N ALA A 133 30.46 14.63 9.08
CA ALA A 133 29.73 15.56 9.94
C ALA A 133 30.21 15.50 11.40
N PRO A 134 30.26 16.64 12.11
CA PRO A 134 30.67 16.67 13.52
C PRO A 134 29.62 16.01 14.43
N GLN A 135 30.03 15.70 15.65
CA GLN A 135 29.13 15.27 16.72
C GLN A 135 28.00 16.29 16.93
N ASP A 136 26.79 15.81 17.20
CA ASP A 136 25.64 16.69 17.43
C ASP A 136 25.61 17.28 18.85
N THR A 137 26.60 18.10 19.16
CA THR A 137 26.76 18.74 20.48
C THR A 137 25.58 19.65 20.83
N THR A 138 24.95 20.27 19.83
CA THR A 138 23.75 21.09 20.05
C THR A 138 22.59 20.27 20.61
N SER A 139 22.31 19.10 20.02
CA SER A 139 21.25 18.22 20.53
C SER A 139 21.58 17.69 21.92
N ILE A 140 22.86 17.35 22.20
CA ILE A 140 23.33 16.93 23.53
C ILE A 140 23.02 18.02 24.58
N GLU A 141 23.48 19.25 24.35
CA GLU A 141 23.30 20.36 25.29
C GLU A 141 21.81 20.65 25.56
N VAL A 142 20.98 20.66 24.51
CA VAL A 142 19.53 20.88 24.65
C VAL A 142 18.88 19.76 25.44
N LEU A 143 19.20 18.50 25.15
CA LEU A 143 18.67 17.35 25.90
C LEU A 143 19.06 17.42 27.38
N GLN A 144 20.32 17.75 27.69
CA GLN A 144 20.77 17.93 29.08
C GLN A 144 19.98 19.04 29.80
N GLN A 145 19.70 20.15 29.12
CA GLN A 145 18.87 21.22 29.66
C GLN A 145 17.42 20.77 29.89
N ILE A 146 16.83 20.02 28.95
CA ILE A 146 15.49 19.45 29.06
C ILE A 146 15.44 18.49 30.27
N TYR A 147 16.37 17.55 30.40
CA TYR A 147 16.40 16.64 31.54
C TYR A 147 16.56 17.39 32.86
N THR A 148 17.42 18.43 32.89
CA THR A 148 17.63 19.27 34.07
C THR A 148 16.35 20.01 34.49
N LYS A 149 15.57 20.52 33.52
CA LYS A 149 14.25 21.14 33.76
C LYS A 149 13.31 20.20 34.53
N TYR A 150 13.41 18.90 34.29
CA TYR A 150 12.61 17.88 34.99
C TYR A 150 13.39 17.15 36.10
N GLY A 151 14.48 17.75 36.61
CA GLY A 151 15.19 17.26 37.80
C GLY A 151 16.19 16.12 37.56
N ILE A 152 16.54 15.82 36.31
CA ILE A 152 17.51 14.77 35.96
C ILE A 152 18.80 15.41 35.45
N ASN A 153 19.92 15.14 36.14
CA ASN A 153 21.25 15.47 35.63
C ASN A 153 21.70 14.41 34.61
N ALA A 154 21.24 14.53 33.37
CA ALA A 154 21.55 13.58 32.32
C ALA A 154 22.99 13.74 31.79
N LYS A 155 23.72 12.63 31.77
CA LYS A 155 25.01 12.53 31.07
C LYS A 155 24.80 11.98 29.67
N TYR A 156 25.81 12.15 28.83
CA TYR A 156 25.87 11.55 27.51
C TYR A 156 27.08 10.62 27.39
N GLY A 157 26.95 9.58 26.57
CA GLY A 157 27.98 8.56 26.38
C GLY A 157 27.39 7.15 26.34
N LYS A 158 28.29 6.16 26.35
CA LYS A 158 27.88 4.76 26.39
C LYS A 158 27.16 4.45 27.72
N ASP A 159 26.03 3.76 27.64
CA ASP A 159 25.20 3.35 28.79
C ASP A 159 24.61 4.51 29.62
N GLU A 160 24.73 5.74 29.13
CA GLU A 160 24.13 6.93 29.73
C GLU A 160 22.72 7.19 29.17
N ARG A 161 22.02 8.21 29.72
CA ARG A 161 20.66 8.57 29.31
C ARG A 161 20.58 9.15 27.90
N ILE A 162 21.64 9.85 27.47
CA ILE A 162 21.81 10.36 26.12
C ILE A 162 22.92 9.53 25.45
N GLN A 163 22.56 8.60 24.57
CA GLN A 163 23.55 7.71 23.95
C GLN A 163 24.04 8.24 22.61
N LEU A 164 25.30 7.95 22.30
CA LEU A 164 25.94 8.32 21.05
C LEU A 164 25.92 7.13 20.09
N TYR A 165 25.48 7.33 18.86
CA TYR A 165 25.65 6.35 17.79
C TYR A 165 26.09 6.99 16.47
N GLY A 166 26.73 6.18 15.63
CA GLY A 166 27.14 6.56 14.28
C GLY A 166 26.00 6.61 13.27
N LYS A 167 26.37 6.75 12.00
CA LYS A 167 25.43 6.99 10.89
C LYS A 167 24.40 5.90 10.66
N THR A 168 24.68 4.66 11.07
CA THR A 168 23.73 3.56 10.91
C THR A 168 22.46 3.75 11.76
N LYS A 169 22.52 4.59 12.79
CA LYS A 169 21.42 4.86 13.71
C LYS A 169 21.03 6.34 13.73
N ASN A 170 21.98 7.25 13.95
CA ASN A 170 21.69 8.67 14.13
C ASN A 170 21.97 9.57 12.92
N TRP A 171 21.80 9.02 11.72
CA TRP A 171 21.85 9.79 10.48
C TRP A 171 20.68 9.39 9.58
N TRP A 172 20.06 10.38 8.95
CA TRP A 172 18.96 10.15 8.03
C TRP A 172 19.27 10.75 6.65
N GLY A 173 18.97 10.00 5.59
CA GLY A 173 19.08 10.45 4.21
C GLY A 173 18.51 9.42 3.23
N LEU A 174 18.13 9.87 2.04
CA LEU A 174 17.63 9.01 0.97
C LEU A 174 18.79 8.33 0.23
N ALA A 175 18.61 7.06 -0.14
CA ALA A 175 19.57 6.33 -0.97
C ALA A 175 19.76 6.97 -2.35
N SER A 176 18.71 7.59 -2.89
CA SER A 176 18.73 8.34 -4.16
C SER A 176 19.36 9.73 -4.07
N GLY A 177 19.80 10.15 -2.87
CA GLY A 177 20.27 11.51 -2.61
C GLY A 177 19.13 12.51 -2.33
N GLY A 178 19.49 13.68 -1.81
CA GLY A 178 18.55 14.70 -1.36
C GLY A 178 18.89 15.29 0.01
N PRO A 179 17.96 16.02 0.63
CA PRO A 179 18.11 16.52 2.00
C PRO A 179 18.43 15.39 2.98
N CYS A 180 19.37 15.62 3.89
CA CYS A 180 19.84 14.66 4.88
C CYS A 180 20.46 15.37 6.09
N GLY A 181 20.71 14.64 7.16
CA GLY A 181 21.44 15.17 8.32
C GLY A 181 21.39 14.26 9.54
N THR A 182 21.85 14.81 10.67
CA THR A 182 21.81 14.10 11.95
C THR A 182 20.37 13.93 12.42
N ASN A 183 20.15 12.99 13.33
CA ASN A 183 18.86 12.86 13.97
C ASN A 183 19.04 12.62 15.48
N SER A 184 17.94 12.80 16.24
CA SER A 184 17.86 12.40 17.63
C SER A 184 16.58 11.60 17.86
N GLU A 185 16.75 10.34 18.26
CA GLU A 185 15.64 9.43 18.55
C GLU A 185 15.32 9.49 20.04
N ILE A 186 14.04 9.28 20.36
CA ILE A 186 13.54 9.20 21.72
C ILE A 186 13.01 7.79 22.00
N PHE A 187 13.45 7.23 23.12
CA PHE A 187 13.14 5.87 23.55
C PHE A 187 12.41 5.88 24.89
N PHE A 188 11.52 4.91 25.06
CA PHE A 188 10.82 4.65 26.31
C PHE A 188 11.31 3.34 26.96
N ASP A 189 11.68 3.38 28.24
CA ASP A 189 11.96 2.19 29.04
C ASP A 189 10.65 1.51 29.48
N THR A 190 10.41 0.31 28.94
CA THR A 190 9.23 -0.51 29.24
C THR A 190 9.27 -1.09 30.65
N GLY A 191 10.42 -1.05 31.32
CA GLY A 191 10.65 -1.66 32.63
C GLY A 191 11.03 -3.13 32.55
N LYS A 192 11.14 -3.72 31.34
CA LYS A 192 11.66 -5.08 31.17
C LYS A 192 13.12 -5.16 31.67
N PRO A 193 13.55 -6.32 32.21
CA PRO A 193 14.94 -6.52 32.59
C PRO A 193 15.85 -6.45 31.35
N PRO A 194 17.11 -6.05 31.52
CA PRO A 194 18.07 -6.08 30.41
C PRO A 194 18.27 -7.51 29.92
N CYS A 195 18.38 -7.69 28.60
CA CYS A 195 18.58 -9.02 28.00
C CYS A 195 20.01 -9.55 28.18
N SER A 196 20.97 -8.68 28.49
CA SER A 196 22.37 -8.99 28.76
C SER A 196 23.04 -7.80 29.46
N GLU A 197 24.28 -7.97 29.92
CA GLU A 197 25.11 -6.87 30.43
C GLU A 197 25.40 -5.79 29.37
N ALA A 198 25.30 -6.15 28.09
CA ALA A 198 25.49 -5.25 26.95
C ALA A 198 24.18 -4.63 26.45
N CYS A 199 23.07 -4.77 27.18
CA CYS A 199 21.77 -4.24 26.78
C CYS A 199 21.80 -2.70 26.73
N HIS A 200 21.38 -2.12 25.61
CA HIS A 200 21.36 -0.68 25.36
C HIS A 200 20.02 -0.24 24.74
N ILE A 201 19.81 1.07 24.56
CA ILE A 201 18.51 1.63 24.14
C ILE A 201 18.09 1.26 22.70
N ASN A 202 19.05 0.85 21.87
CA ASN A 202 18.84 0.46 20.47
C ASN A 202 18.89 -1.07 20.29
N CYS A 203 18.52 -1.81 21.33
CA CYS A 203 18.48 -3.27 21.33
C CYS A 203 17.06 -3.76 21.00
N ASP A 204 16.96 -4.85 20.25
CA ASP A 204 15.68 -5.45 19.82
C ASP A 204 14.98 -6.28 20.92
N CYS A 205 15.43 -6.17 22.18
CA CYS A 205 14.90 -6.94 23.31
C CYS A 205 13.62 -6.36 23.94
N GLU A 206 13.05 -5.30 23.34
CA GLU A 206 11.84 -4.61 23.78
C GLU A 206 11.93 -3.94 25.17
N LYS A 207 13.13 -3.91 25.79
CA LYS A 207 13.35 -3.11 27.01
C LYS A 207 13.18 -1.62 26.71
N TYR A 208 13.71 -1.16 25.59
CA TYR A 208 13.58 0.20 25.12
C TYR A 208 12.85 0.17 23.78
N ILE A 209 11.87 1.05 23.62
CA ILE A 209 11.10 1.18 22.37
C ILE A 209 11.28 2.60 21.86
N GLU A 210 11.74 2.74 20.62
CA GLU A 210 11.77 4.01 19.91
C GLU A 210 10.34 4.50 19.66
N ILE A 211 10.02 5.68 20.20
CA ILE A 211 8.68 6.31 20.13
C ILE A 211 8.66 7.57 19.27
N GLY A 212 9.81 8.04 18.81
CA GLY A 212 9.91 9.13 17.86
C GLY A 212 11.34 9.46 17.46
N ASN A 213 11.48 10.17 16.35
CA ASN A 213 12.76 10.57 15.80
C ASN A 213 12.68 12.00 15.25
N ASN A 214 13.56 12.89 15.72
CA ASN A 214 13.75 14.22 15.19
C ASN A 214 14.91 14.22 14.19
N VAL A 215 14.61 14.29 12.90
CA VAL A 215 15.59 14.41 11.83
C VAL A 215 15.90 15.87 11.56
N PHE A 216 17.18 16.22 11.56
CA PHE A 216 17.70 17.57 11.39
C PHE A 216 18.38 17.72 10.04
N MET A 217 17.59 17.97 9.00
CA MET A 217 18.09 18.12 7.64
C MET A 217 18.84 19.44 7.49
N GLU A 218 20.17 19.37 7.37
CA GLU A 218 21.04 20.52 7.16
C GLU A 218 22.03 20.35 6.00
N PHE A 219 22.05 19.17 5.38
CA PHE A 219 22.87 18.87 4.21
C PHE A 219 22.03 18.39 3.03
N LEU A 220 22.53 18.64 1.82
CA LEU A 220 22.07 18.06 0.57
C LEU A 220 23.13 17.05 0.14
N ASN A 221 22.76 15.77 0.10
CA ASN A 221 23.57 14.71 -0.48
C ASN A 221 23.34 14.65 -1.99
N LYS A 222 24.41 14.83 -2.76
CA LYS A 222 24.44 14.57 -4.20
C LYS A 222 25.63 13.65 -4.50
N ASP A 223 25.33 12.41 -4.90
CA ASP A 223 26.32 11.39 -5.26
C ASP A 223 27.38 11.12 -4.15
N GLY A 224 26.93 11.10 -2.90
CA GLY A 224 27.79 10.89 -1.72
C GLY A 224 28.51 12.16 -1.23
N LYS A 225 28.33 13.30 -1.91
CA LYS A 225 28.88 14.58 -1.48
C LYS A 225 27.83 15.40 -0.72
N PHE A 226 28.17 15.78 0.51
CA PHE A 226 27.33 16.60 1.37
C PHE A 226 27.63 18.09 1.20
N THR A 227 26.59 18.89 0.98
CA THR A 227 26.67 20.36 0.90
C THR A 227 25.63 21.00 1.80
N PRO A 228 25.89 22.14 2.47
CA PRO A 228 24.89 22.76 3.35
C PRO A 228 23.60 23.15 2.61
N LEU A 229 22.44 22.88 3.23
CA LEU A 229 21.15 23.35 2.73
C LEU A 229 20.97 24.85 2.99
N LYS A 230 20.28 25.54 2.07
CA LYS A 230 19.93 26.96 2.23
C LYS A 230 18.95 27.18 3.39
N LYS A 231 18.04 26.24 3.59
CA LYS A 231 17.08 26.21 4.70
C LYS A 231 17.29 24.91 5.46
N LYS A 232 17.50 24.99 6.76
CA LYS A 232 17.54 23.81 7.63
C LYS A 232 16.12 23.39 7.95
N ASN A 233 15.83 22.10 7.86
CA ASN A 233 14.49 21.57 8.07
C ASN A 233 14.47 20.59 9.24
N VAL A 234 13.30 20.44 9.86
CA VAL A 234 13.04 19.40 10.86
C VAL A 234 11.95 18.48 10.31
N ASP A 235 12.16 17.19 10.45
CA ASP A 235 11.16 16.14 10.25
C ASP A 235 11.09 15.32 11.54
N PHE A 236 9.97 15.43 12.26
CA PHE A 236 9.67 14.51 13.34
C PHE A 236 8.82 13.38 12.81
N GLY A 237 9.21 12.13 13.10
CA GLY A 237 8.40 10.94 12.84
C GLY A 237 8.23 10.13 14.13
N GLY A 238 7.00 9.90 14.56
CA GLY A 238 6.66 9.07 15.73
C GLY A 238 5.64 7.99 15.39
N GLY A 239 5.88 6.74 15.81
CA GLY A 239 4.93 5.66 15.61
C GLY A 239 3.73 5.79 16.55
N LEU A 240 2.55 6.15 16.04
CA LEU A 240 1.35 6.33 16.87
C LEU A 240 1.01 5.04 17.62
N ASP A 241 1.01 3.92 16.91
CA ASP A 241 0.72 2.60 17.47
C ASP A 241 1.65 2.26 18.66
N ARG A 242 2.95 2.59 18.56
CA ARG A 242 3.92 2.39 19.64
C ARG A 242 3.61 3.27 20.86
N VAL A 243 3.25 4.53 20.66
CA VAL A 243 2.89 5.42 21.76
C VAL A 243 1.61 4.95 22.46
N VAL A 244 0.62 4.49 21.71
CA VAL A 244 -0.65 3.98 22.27
C VAL A 244 -0.45 2.71 23.09
N ILE A 245 0.45 1.80 22.67
CA ILE A 245 0.87 0.63 23.46
C ILE A 245 1.28 1.06 24.88
N LEU A 246 2.13 2.08 24.98
CA LEU A 246 2.65 2.57 26.25
C LEU A 246 1.58 3.23 27.11
N LEU A 247 0.74 4.07 26.51
CA LEU A 247 -0.32 4.79 27.24
C LEU A 247 -1.38 3.83 27.79
N GLN A 248 -1.69 2.75 27.07
CA GLN A 248 -2.68 1.76 27.49
C GLN A 248 -2.08 0.62 28.33
N GLY A 249 -0.75 0.57 28.47
CA GLY A 249 -0.06 -0.45 29.24
C GLY A 249 -0.24 -1.87 28.69
N VAL A 250 -0.38 -2.01 27.38
CA VAL A 250 -0.47 -3.31 26.70
C VAL A 250 0.89 -3.73 26.17
N GLU A 251 1.07 -5.03 25.86
CA GLU A 251 2.36 -5.54 25.35
C GLU A 251 2.52 -5.37 23.83
N SER A 252 1.42 -5.17 23.10
CA SER A 252 1.41 -5.15 21.63
C SER A 252 0.33 -4.24 21.08
N TYR A 253 0.57 -3.64 19.91
CA TYR A 253 -0.40 -2.75 19.28
C TYR A 253 -1.69 -3.48 18.92
N HIS A 254 -1.61 -4.79 18.66
CA HIS A 254 -2.76 -5.66 18.40
C HIS A 254 -3.78 -5.67 19.55
N ASP A 255 -3.33 -5.37 20.76
CA ASP A 255 -4.15 -5.39 21.98
C ASP A 255 -4.67 -4.00 22.39
N THR A 256 -4.31 -2.95 21.64
CA THR A 256 -4.83 -1.60 21.85
C THR A 256 -6.30 -1.50 21.48
N ASP A 257 -7.00 -0.51 22.03
CA ASP A 257 -8.44 -0.32 21.92
C ASP A 257 -8.99 -0.36 20.48
N ILE A 258 -8.27 0.17 19.50
CA ILE A 258 -8.71 0.20 18.09
C ILE A 258 -8.47 -1.11 17.34
N TYR A 259 -7.47 -1.92 17.74
CA TYR A 259 -7.14 -3.19 17.08
C TYR A 259 -7.80 -4.40 17.75
N LYS A 260 -7.97 -4.35 19.07
CA LYS A 260 -8.52 -5.43 19.88
C LYS A 260 -9.87 -5.97 19.37
N PRO A 261 -10.82 -5.14 18.91
CA PRO A 261 -12.08 -5.65 18.35
C PRO A 261 -11.90 -6.54 17.12
N ILE A 262 -10.88 -6.27 16.28
CA ILE A 262 -10.54 -7.11 15.12
C ILE A 262 -10.04 -8.48 15.61
N GLY A 263 -9.15 -8.48 16.60
CA GLY A 263 -8.64 -9.69 17.25
C GLY A 263 -9.76 -10.54 17.86
N SER A 264 -10.68 -9.91 18.61
CA SER A 264 -11.82 -10.59 19.22
C SER A 264 -12.82 -11.16 18.20
N ALA A 265 -12.95 -10.54 17.02
CA ALA A 265 -13.76 -11.11 15.94
C ALA A 265 -13.13 -12.39 15.38
N ILE A 266 -11.81 -12.44 15.24
CA ILE A 266 -11.08 -13.64 14.79
C ILE A 266 -11.22 -14.78 15.82
N GLU A 267 -11.08 -14.47 17.12
CA GLU A 267 -11.21 -15.45 18.20
C GLU A 267 -12.57 -16.16 18.24
N LYS A 268 -13.64 -15.47 17.83
CA LYS A 268 -14.99 -16.08 17.74
C LYS A 268 -15.11 -17.11 16.62
N LEU A 269 -14.29 -16.99 15.58
CA LEU A 269 -14.30 -17.87 14.41
C LEU A 269 -13.28 -19.00 14.53
N ALA A 270 -12.21 -18.79 15.29
CA ALA A 270 -11.13 -19.73 15.50
C ALA A 270 -11.57 -20.93 16.35
N THR A 271 -11.07 -22.13 16.00
CA THR A 271 -11.24 -23.35 16.79
C THR A 271 -9.95 -23.76 17.51
N THR A 272 -8.82 -23.16 17.14
CA THR A 272 -7.53 -23.35 17.80
C THR A 272 -6.92 -21.99 18.18
N GLN A 273 -6.02 -22.01 19.17
CA GLN A 273 -5.34 -20.80 19.63
C GLN A 273 -3.94 -20.72 19.04
N ASN A 274 -3.63 -19.61 18.37
CA ASN A 274 -2.29 -19.31 17.89
C ASN A 274 -2.11 -17.78 17.83
N LEU A 275 -1.36 -17.22 18.79
CA LEU A 275 -1.23 -15.77 18.96
C LEU A 275 -0.63 -15.10 17.72
N LYS A 276 0.47 -15.66 17.17
CA LYS A 276 1.12 -15.14 15.96
C LYS A 276 0.15 -15.08 14.78
N SER A 277 -0.64 -16.14 14.56
CA SER A 277 -1.63 -16.19 13.49
C SER A 277 -2.74 -15.16 13.67
N LYS A 278 -3.23 -15.00 14.90
CA LYS A 278 -4.22 -13.95 15.22
C LYS A 278 -3.69 -12.56 14.85
N ARG A 279 -2.47 -12.26 15.29
CA ARG A 279 -1.79 -10.97 15.04
C ARG A 279 -1.60 -10.69 13.56
N ILE A 280 -1.11 -11.67 12.79
CA ILE A 280 -0.97 -11.56 11.33
C ILE A 280 -2.32 -11.26 10.65
N ILE A 281 -3.40 -11.93 11.05
CA ILE A 281 -4.71 -11.68 10.44
C ILE A 281 -5.22 -10.28 10.78
N VAL A 282 -5.06 -9.82 12.03
CA VAL A 282 -5.44 -8.45 12.44
C VAL A 282 -4.72 -7.41 11.57
N ASP A 283 -3.40 -7.50 11.49
CA ASP A 283 -2.59 -6.54 10.74
C ASP A 283 -2.89 -6.60 9.23
N HIS A 284 -2.86 -7.79 8.63
CA HIS A 284 -2.95 -7.91 7.18
C HIS A 284 -4.33 -7.60 6.62
N ILE A 285 -5.42 -8.00 7.30
CA ILE A 285 -6.76 -7.65 6.84
C ILE A 285 -6.99 -6.15 6.98
N LYS A 286 -6.57 -5.53 8.09
CA LYS A 286 -6.66 -4.07 8.27
C LYS A 286 -5.82 -3.33 7.21
N SER A 287 -4.60 -3.77 6.96
CA SER A 287 -3.72 -3.16 5.96
C SER A 287 -4.31 -3.29 4.56
N ALA A 288 -4.91 -4.43 4.24
CA ALA A 288 -5.60 -4.65 2.97
C ALA A 288 -6.79 -3.70 2.78
N THR A 289 -7.59 -3.40 3.82
CA THR A 289 -8.71 -2.45 3.67
C THR A 289 -8.21 -1.04 3.31
N TRP A 290 -7.12 -0.58 3.91
CA TRP A 290 -6.53 0.73 3.58
C TRP A 290 -5.95 0.77 2.17
N ILE A 291 -5.24 -0.28 1.77
CA ILE A 291 -4.63 -0.36 0.43
C ILE A 291 -5.72 -0.42 -0.67
N ILE A 292 -6.82 -1.14 -0.43
CA ILE A 292 -7.95 -1.21 -1.38
C ILE A 292 -8.69 0.12 -1.45
N MET A 293 -8.88 0.80 -0.31
CA MET A 293 -9.50 2.14 -0.27
C MET A 293 -8.74 3.17 -1.13
N ASP A 294 -7.41 3.03 -1.22
CA ASP A 294 -6.55 3.86 -2.07
C ASP A 294 -6.42 3.31 -3.51
N GLY A 295 -7.33 2.41 -3.93
CA GLY A 295 -7.53 2.01 -5.33
C GLY A 295 -6.72 0.80 -5.81
N VAL A 296 -5.96 0.13 -4.94
CA VAL A 296 -5.16 -1.05 -5.34
C VAL A 296 -6.03 -2.31 -5.36
N LEU A 297 -5.90 -3.10 -6.44
CA LEU A 297 -6.57 -4.39 -6.58
C LEU A 297 -5.59 -5.58 -6.47
N PRO A 298 -5.99 -6.76 -5.97
CA PRO A 298 -5.10 -7.92 -5.87
C PRO A 298 -4.65 -8.44 -7.25
N GLY A 299 -3.35 -8.49 -7.48
CA GLY A 299 -2.77 -8.73 -8.81
C GLY A 299 -1.42 -9.43 -8.80
N LYS A 300 -0.69 -9.38 -9.91
CA LYS A 300 0.56 -10.15 -10.12
C LYS A 300 1.82 -9.28 -10.06
N THR A 301 1.69 -7.96 -10.02
CA THR A 301 2.81 -7.03 -10.15
C THR A 301 2.81 -6.02 -9.02
N GLU A 302 4.01 -5.72 -8.49
CA GLU A 302 4.24 -4.58 -7.60
C GLU A 302 3.23 -4.48 -6.44
N LYS A 303 2.49 -3.36 -6.35
CA LYS A 303 1.54 -3.02 -5.26
C LYS A 303 0.41 -4.04 -5.18
N GLU A 304 -0.06 -4.48 -6.35
CA GLU A 304 -1.13 -5.46 -6.47
C GLU A 304 -0.70 -6.84 -5.92
N TYR A 305 0.57 -7.19 -6.12
CA TYR A 305 1.15 -8.42 -5.58
C TYR A 305 1.26 -8.34 -4.06
N VAL A 306 1.70 -7.21 -3.50
CA VAL A 306 1.75 -7.00 -2.05
C VAL A 306 0.35 -7.16 -1.45
N LEU A 307 -0.66 -6.48 -1.97
CA LEU A 307 -2.04 -6.62 -1.49
C LEU A 307 -2.50 -8.08 -1.53
N ARG A 308 -2.26 -8.77 -2.66
CA ARG A 308 -2.58 -10.20 -2.79
C ARG A 308 -1.86 -11.04 -1.72
N ARG A 309 -0.57 -10.79 -1.48
CA ARG A 309 0.24 -11.50 -0.49
C ARG A 309 -0.34 -11.35 0.91
N LEU A 310 -0.71 -10.12 1.31
CA LEU A 310 -1.32 -9.85 2.62
C LEU A 310 -2.60 -10.66 2.83
N ILE A 311 -3.52 -10.59 1.86
CA ILE A 311 -4.81 -11.29 1.93
C ILE A 311 -4.58 -12.82 2.01
N ARG A 312 -3.75 -13.37 1.12
CA ARG A 312 -3.46 -14.82 1.08
C ARG A 312 -2.79 -15.34 2.35
N ARG A 313 -1.84 -14.58 2.88
CA ARG A 313 -1.16 -14.93 4.14
C ARG A 313 -2.15 -14.91 5.31
N ALA A 314 -3.03 -13.91 5.40
CA ALA A 314 -4.11 -13.89 6.39
C ALA A 314 -5.02 -15.13 6.29
N ILE A 315 -5.44 -15.51 5.07
CA ILE A 315 -6.28 -16.71 4.85
C ILE A 315 -5.59 -17.99 5.32
N ARG A 316 -4.29 -18.14 5.06
CA ARG A 316 -3.51 -19.30 5.54
C ARG A 316 -3.41 -19.33 7.06
N HIS A 317 -3.19 -18.19 7.70
CA HIS A 317 -3.21 -18.12 9.16
C HIS A 317 -4.60 -18.39 9.73
N GLY A 318 -5.67 -18.04 9.02
CA GLY A 318 -7.03 -18.47 9.35
C GLY A 318 -7.16 -20.00 9.34
N LYS A 319 -6.52 -20.69 8.39
CA LYS A 319 -6.49 -22.16 8.35
C LYS A 319 -5.75 -22.77 9.55
N ILE A 320 -4.65 -22.15 10.02
CA ILE A 320 -3.94 -22.58 11.24
C ILE A 320 -4.83 -22.45 12.47
N LEU A 321 -5.62 -21.37 12.54
CA LEU A 321 -6.61 -21.12 13.59
C LEU A 321 -7.86 -22.03 13.47
N GLY A 322 -7.90 -22.92 12.47
CA GLY A 322 -9.03 -23.82 12.21
C GLY A 322 -10.29 -23.11 11.71
N ILE A 323 -10.13 -21.96 11.04
CA ILE A 323 -11.23 -21.20 10.41
C ILE A 323 -11.55 -21.81 9.03
N GLU A 324 -12.55 -22.70 8.99
CA GLU A 324 -12.92 -23.44 7.78
C GLU A 324 -13.80 -22.66 6.79
N LYS A 325 -14.58 -21.69 7.27
CA LYS A 325 -15.46 -20.87 6.44
C LYS A 325 -14.78 -19.57 5.99
N PRO A 326 -15.20 -18.96 4.87
CA PRO A 326 -14.76 -17.61 4.51
C PRO A 326 -14.96 -16.62 5.66
N PHE A 327 -13.97 -15.78 5.94
CA PHE A 327 -13.98 -14.86 7.09
C PHE A 327 -13.48 -13.45 6.77
N THR A 328 -12.80 -13.24 5.65
CA THR A 328 -12.15 -11.96 5.32
C THR A 328 -13.13 -10.81 5.25
N ARG A 329 -14.36 -11.06 4.78
CA ARG A 329 -15.46 -10.09 4.77
C ARG A 329 -15.89 -9.66 6.17
N GLU A 330 -16.03 -10.61 7.10
CA GLU A 330 -16.44 -10.32 8.48
C GLU A 330 -15.37 -9.52 9.21
N ILE A 331 -14.11 -9.97 9.13
CA ILE A 331 -12.98 -9.29 9.78
C ILE A 331 -12.69 -7.94 9.14
N GLY A 332 -12.78 -7.84 7.80
CA GLY A 332 -12.65 -6.59 7.07
C GLY A 332 -13.70 -5.56 7.48
N LYS A 333 -14.93 -5.99 7.76
CA LYS A 333 -16.00 -5.10 8.24
C LYS A 333 -15.67 -4.50 9.60
N VAL A 334 -15.15 -5.32 10.53
CA VAL A 334 -14.71 -4.83 11.84
C VAL A 334 -13.55 -3.86 11.69
N ALA A 335 -12.55 -4.18 10.85
CA ALA A 335 -11.42 -3.29 10.58
C ALA A 335 -11.87 -1.93 10.00
N ILE A 336 -12.81 -1.94 9.05
CA ILE A 336 -13.40 -0.71 8.49
C ILE A 336 -14.06 0.12 9.58
N GLN A 337 -14.88 -0.50 10.44
CA GLN A 337 -15.57 0.20 11.52
C GLN A 337 -14.59 0.90 12.47
N GLN A 338 -13.52 0.21 12.89
CA GLN A 338 -12.53 0.74 13.84
C GLN A 338 -11.83 2.01 13.32
N PHE A 339 -11.55 2.07 12.02
CA PHE A 339 -10.79 3.19 11.43
C PHE A 339 -11.65 4.21 10.68
N SER A 340 -12.96 3.96 10.53
CA SER A 340 -13.87 4.82 9.75
C SER A 340 -14.04 6.24 10.29
N GLN A 341 -13.87 6.45 11.60
CA GLN A 341 -13.91 7.78 12.19
C GLN A 341 -12.71 8.64 11.75
N ILE A 342 -11.57 8.00 11.45
CA ILE A 342 -10.37 8.66 10.93
C ILE A 342 -10.45 8.76 9.40
N TYR A 343 -10.91 7.70 8.74
CA TYR A 343 -10.97 7.56 7.28
C TYR A 343 -12.40 7.22 6.83
N PRO A 344 -13.29 8.22 6.67
CA PRO A 344 -14.68 8.00 6.27
C PRO A 344 -14.84 7.24 4.94
N GLN A 345 -13.86 7.34 4.05
CA GLN A 345 -13.84 6.62 2.77
C GLN A 345 -13.89 5.09 2.94
N LEU A 346 -13.45 4.56 4.10
CA LEU A 346 -13.59 3.13 4.42
C LEU A 346 -15.06 2.71 4.47
N LEU A 347 -15.95 3.57 4.99
CA LEU A 347 -17.39 3.31 5.00
C LEU A 347 -18.02 3.58 3.64
N GLU A 348 -17.63 4.67 2.97
CA GLU A 348 -18.15 5.01 1.63
C GLU A 348 -17.88 3.90 0.62
N GLN A 349 -16.70 3.28 0.70
CA GLN A 349 -16.26 2.21 -0.20
C GLN A 349 -16.40 0.81 0.40
N GLN A 350 -17.11 0.66 1.54
CA GLN A 350 -17.11 -0.57 2.33
C GLN A 350 -17.44 -1.81 1.49
N GLU A 351 -18.53 -1.79 0.73
CA GLU A 351 -18.97 -2.95 -0.04
C GLU A 351 -17.96 -3.36 -1.11
N GLN A 352 -17.31 -2.39 -1.77
CA GLN A 352 -16.26 -2.66 -2.74
C GLN A 352 -15.04 -3.30 -2.07
N ILE A 353 -14.57 -2.75 -0.94
CA ILE A 353 -13.44 -3.28 -0.18
C ILE A 353 -13.72 -4.73 0.26
N LEU A 354 -14.89 -4.95 0.87
CA LEU A 354 -15.31 -6.25 1.37
C LEU A 354 -15.46 -7.28 0.25
N TYR A 355 -16.02 -6.89 -0.89
CA TYR A 355 -16.12 -7.74 -2.06
C TYR A 355 -14.74 -8.17 -2.59
N ILE A 356 -13.78 -7.24 -2.69
CA ILE A 356 -12.44 -7.54 -3.17
C ILE A 356 -11.73 -8.56 -2.25
N LEU A 357 -11.82 -8.37 -0.93
CA LEU A 357 -11.29 -9.31 0.06
C LEU A 357 -11.89 -10.71 -0.10
N GLU A 358 -13.22 -10.80 -0.15
CA GLU A 358 -13.97 -12.05 -0.28
C GLU A 358 -13.67 -12.80 -1.59
N GLN A 359 -13.56 -12.06 -2.69
CA GLN A 359 -13.20 -12.63 -3.99
C GLN A 359 -11.80 -13.23 -3.97
N GLU A 360 -10.82 -12.56 -3.37
CA GLU A 360 -9.47 -13.10 -3.25
C GLU A 360 -9.44 -14.31 -2.31
N GLU A 361 -10.23 -14.31 -1.22
CA GLU A 361 -10.37 -15.47 -0.34
C GLU A 361 -10.97 -16.68 -1.05
N THR A 362 -12.04 -16.49 -1.82
CA THR A 362 -12.69 -17.58 -2.55
C THR A 362 -11.72 -18.18 -3.58
N LYS A 363 -11.00 -17.33 -4.31
CA LYS A 363 -9.99 -17.78 -5.30
C LYS A 363 -8.90 -18.60 -4.62
N PHE A 364 -8.35 -18.11 -3.52
CA PHE A 364 -7.21 -18.75 -2.87
C PHE A 364 -7.58 -20.02 -2.11
N ARG A 365 -8.73 -20.07 -1.43
CA ARG A 365 -9.19 -21.26 -0.71
C ARG A 365 -9.31 -22.49 -1.61
N ASN A 366 -9.73 -22.30 -2.86
CA ASN A 366 -9.86 -23.38 -3.84
C ASN A 366 -8.52 -24.06 -4.17
N THR A 367 -7.41 -23.32 -4.11
CA THR A 367 -6.07 -23.84 -4.42
C THR A 367 -5.20 -24.09 -3.20
N LEU A 368 -5.56 -23.49 -2.05
CA LEU A 368 -4.79 -23.53 -0.80
C LEU A 368 -4.53 -24.95 -0.31
N LYS A 369 -5.56 -25.81 -0.29
CA LYS A 369 -5.42 -27.19 0.19
C LYS A 369 -4.38 -27.98 -0.64
N GLY A 370 -4.43 -27.81 -1.96
CA GLY A 370 -3.45 -28.42 -2.88
C GLY A 370 -2.05 -27.85 -2.70
N GLY A 371 -1.95 -26.52 -2.57
CA GLY A 371 -0.69 -25.81 -2.34
C GLY A 371 0.01 -26.23 -1.05
N ILE A 372 -0.71 -26.26 0.08
CA ILE A 372 -0.18 -26.73 1.37
C ILE A 372 0.30 -28.18 1.26
N ALA A 373 -0.51 -29.07 0.66
CA ALA A 373 -0.13 -30.48 0.52
C ALA A 373 1.17 -30.66 -0.29
N GLN A 374 1.39 -29.84 -1.32
CA GLN A 374 2.64 -29.87 -2.09
C GLN A 374 3.80 -29.23 -1.32
N ALA A 375 3.57 -28.12 -0.62
CA ALA A 375 4.58 -27.50 0.25
C ALA A 375 5.06 -28.47 1.34
N SER A 376 4.15 -29.21 1.98
CA SER A 376 4.50 -30.24 2.97
C SER A 376 5.32 -31.39 2.37
N LYS A 377 5.05 -31.79 1.11
CA LYS A 377 5.87 -32.79 0.42
C LYS A 377 7.29 -32.28 0.17
N ILE A 378 7.43 -31.04 -0.28
CA ILE A 378 8.74 -30.40 -0.46
C ILE A 378 9.46 -30.35 0.88
N ALA A 379 8.82 -29.86 1.93
CA ALA A 379 9.40 -29.81 3.28
C ALA A 379 9.90 -31.17 3.77
N ALA A 380 9.15 -32.25 3.50
CA ALA A 380 9.53 -33.60 3.87
C ALA A 380 10.79 -34.11 3.13
N LEU A 381 11.06 -33.64 1.91
CA LEU A 381 12.23 -34.03 1.12
C LEU A 381 13.53 -33.38 1.60
N PHE A 382 13.46 -32.19 2.21
CA PHE A 382 14.64 -31.39 2.56
C PHE A 382 14.91 -31.31 4.08
N LYS A 383 14.68 -32.39 4.83
CA LYS A 383 14.86 -32.39 6.29
C LYS A 383 16.32 -32.24 6.74
N THR A 384 17.25 -32.83 5.99
CA THR A 384 18.68 -32.87 6.33
C THR A 384 19.54 -31.99 5.42
N GLU A 385 18.99 -31.55 4.30
CA GLU A 385 19.69 -30.75 3.30
C GLU A 385 19.20 -29.30 3.32
N THR A 386 20.07 -28.37 2.96
CA THR A 386 19.69 -26.96 2.82
C THR A 386 18.83 -26.78 1.57
N PHE A 387 17.59 -26.32 1.75
CA PHE A 387 16.70 -26.00 0.65
C PHE A 387 17.14 -24.70 -0.04
N THR A 388 17.29 -24.76 -1.36
CA THR A 388 17.74 -23.63 -2.19
C THR A 388 16.75 -23.25 -3.29
N ASN A 389 15.61 -23.95 -3.41
CA ASN A 389 14.64 -23.77 -4.49
C ASN A 389 15.23 -23.96 -5.91
N SER A 390 16.26 -24.81 -6.03
CA SER A 390 17.06 -24.97 -7.25
C SER A 390 16.27 -25.52 -8.44
N ASN A 391 15.19 -26.29 -8.20
CA ASN A 391 14.35 -26.82 -9.26
C ASN A 391 13.19 -25.89 -9.63
N GLY A 392 13.05 -24.74 -8.97
CA GLY A 392 11.94 -23.82 -9.18
C GLY A 392 10.65 -24.30 -8.55
N GLU A 393 10.72 -24.98 -7.41
CA GLU A 393 9.59 -25.51 -6.65
C GLU A 393 8.60 -24.40 -6.29
N SER A 394 9.10 -23.26 -5.81
CA SER A 394 8.29 -22.10 -5.44
C SER A 394 7.61 -21.47 -6.65
N PHE A 395 8.29 -21.39 -7.79
CA PHE A 395 7.72 -20.89 -9.04
C PHE A 395 6.62 -21.83 -9.54
N SER A 396 6.85 -23.14 -9.51
CA SER A 396 5.89 -24.15 -9.94
C SER A 396 4.63 -24.15 -9.07
N LEU A 397 4.81 -24.01 -7.75
CA LEU A 397 3.72 -23.85 -6.79
C LEU A 397 2.91 -22.57 -7.02
N PHE A 398 3.60 -21.47 -7.30
CA PHE A 398 2.96 -20.20 -7.61
C PHE A 398 2.18 -20.26 -8.93
N GLU A 399 2.76 -20.83 -9.99
CA GLU A 399 2.12 -20.97 -11.29
C GLU A 399 0.91 -21.92 -11.25
N SER A 400 1.06 -23.07 -10.60
CA SER A 400 0.05 -24.14 -10.63
C SER A 400 -1.06 -23.95 -9.60
N PHE A 401 -0.73 -23.45 -8.41
CA PHE A 401 -1.66 -23.36 -7.28
C PHE A 401 -1.88 -21.92 -6.81
N GLY A 402 -1.20 -20.92 -7.40
CA GLY A 402 -1.20 -19.57 -6.84
C GLY A 402 -0.60 -19.52 -5.45
N PHE A 403 0.19 -20.52 -5.04
CA PHE A 403 0.76 -20.58 -3.70
C PHE A 403 2.00 -19.67 -3.65
N PRO A 404 1.96 -18.53 -2.93
CA PRO A 404 3.03 -17.54 -2.95
C PRO A 404 4.38 -18.13 -2.49
N PRO A 405 5.51 -17.72 -3.10
CA PRO A 405 6.84 -18.19 -2.71
C PRO A 405 7.16 -17.93 -1.24
N GLU A 406 6.68 -16.82 -0.67
CA GLU A 406 6.86 -16.48 0.75
C GLU A 406 6.12 -17.44 1.66
N MET A 407 4.95 -17.91 1.23
CA MET A 407 4.21 -18.92 1.99
C MET A 407 4.94 -20.28 1.96
N LEU A 408 5.61 -20.64 0.86
CA LEU A 408 6.47 -21.83 0.85
C LEU A 408 7.63 -21.68 1.84
N LEU A 409 8.29 -20.52 1.88
CA LEU A 409 9.33 -20.23 2.88
C LEU A 409 8.79 -20.41 4.29
N GLU A 410 7.59 -19.90 4.58
CA GLU A 410 6.97 -20.07 5.91
C GLU A 410 6.66 -21.53 6.25
N GLU A 411 6.15 -22.32 5.29
CA GLU A 411 5.90 -23.75 5.51
C GLU A 411 7.20 -24.51 5.80
N LEU A 412 8.27 -24.23 5.05
CA LEU A 412 9.59 -24.83 5.25
C LEU A 412 10.19 -24.44 6.61
N ARG A 413 10.11 -23.15 6.98
CA ARG A 413 10.57 -22.65 8.28
C ARG A 413 9.77 -23.32 9.42
N SER A 414 8.45 -23.42 9.27
CA SER A 414 7.57 -24.06 10.26
C SER A 414 7.85 -25.56 10.42
N ALA A 415 8.32 -26.22 9.36
CA ALA A 415 8.72 -27.63 9.36
C ALA A 415 10.17 -27.86 9.85
N GLY A 416 10.91 -26.80 10.20
CA GLY A 416 12.28 -26.88 10.69
C GLY A 416 13.34 -27.12 9.61
N ASN A 417 13.02 -26.89 8.34
CA ASN A 417 13.98 -27.03 7.25
C ASN A 417 15.06 -25.92 7.33
N ASN A 418 16.31 -26.29 7.00
CA ASN A 418 17.37 -25.29 6.75
C ASN A 418 17.19 -24.69 5.35
N ILE A 419 17.22 -23.36 5.21
CA ILE A 419 16.91 -22.68 3.96
C ILE A 419 17.97 -21.62 3.66
N ASP A 420 18.52 -21.68 2.45
CA ASP A 420 19.32 -20.59 1.90
C ASP A 420 18.38 -19.58 1.25
N THR A 421 18.01 -18.53 2.00
CA THR A 421 16.99 -17.55 1.56
C THR A 421 17.47 -16.74 0.35
N GLU A 422 18.78 -16.45 0.26
CA GLU A 422 19.35 -15.72 -0.87
C GLU A 422 19.23 -16.55 -2.16
N LYS A 423 19.68 -17.81 -2.12
CA LYS A 423 19.54 -18.72 -3.27
C LYS A 423 18.08 -19.03 -3.58
N PHE A 424 17.22 -19.12 -2.57
CA PHE A 424 15.79 -19.35 -2.76
C PHE A 424 15.20 -18.31 -3.72
N TRP A 425 15.43 -17.03 -3.42
CA TRP A 425 14.90 -15.90 -4.19
C TRP A 425 15.60 -15.77 -5.54
N ALA A 426 16.92 -15.95 -5.60
CA ALA A 426 17.66 -15.95 -6.85
C ALA A 426 17.09 -16.98 -7.84
N ASN A 427 16.83 -18.22 -7.37
CA ASN A 427 16.28 -19.28 -8.20
C ASN A 427 14.80 -19.05 -8.56
N HIS A 428 13.99 -18.48 -7.66
CA HIS A 428 12.61 -18.08 -7.98
C HIS A 428 12.60 -17.02 -9.09
N ASN A 429 13.39 -15.96 -8.93
CA ASN A 429 13.47 -14.86 -9.90
C ASN A 429 13.98 -15.34 -11.25
N LYS A 430 15.00 -16.20 -11.26
CA LYS A 430 15.49 -16.83 -12.49
C LYS A 430 14.38 -17.56 -13.23
N LYS A 431 13.57 -18.38 -12.54
CA LYS A 431 12.45 -19.11 -13.16
C LYS A 431 11.35 -18.16 -13.67
N THR A 432 11.07 -17.10 -12.94
CA THR A 432 10.15 -16.05 -13.36
C THR A 432 10.63 -15.37 -14.65
N ILE A 433 11.91 -15.02 -14.74
CA ILE A 433 12.51 -14.43 -15.94
C ILE A 433 12.46 -15.42 -17.11
N GLU A 434 12.87 -16.68 -16.91
CA GLU A 434 12.80 -17.73 -17.93
C GLU A 434 11.37 -17.90 -18.50
N HIS A 435 10.35 -17.84 -17.64
CA HIS A 435 8.94 -17.92 -18.05
C HIS A 435 8.48 -16.66 -18.80
N GLN A 436 8.88 -15.47 -18.35
CA GLN A 436 8.58 -14.21 -19.04
C GLN A 436 9.22 -14.16 -20.42
N GLU A 437 10.46 -14.61 -20.57
CA GLU A 437 11.16 -14.69 -21.86
C GLU A 437 10.50 -15.68 -22.81
N LYS A 438 10.09 -16.87 -22.32
CA LYS A 438 9.28 -17.82 -23.11
C LYS A 438 7.96 -17.22 -23.57
N SER A 439 7.30 -16.44 -22.70
CA SER A 439 6.07 -15.73 -23.05
C SER A 439 6.31 -14.59 -24.06
N ARG A 440 7.45 -13.90 -23.96
CA ARG A 440 7.89 -12.85 -24.90
C ARG A 440 8.27 -13.42 -26.26
N SER A 441 8.99 -14.54 -26.33
CA SER A 441 9.34 -15.19 -27.60
C SER A 441 8.10 -15.79 -28.29
N ALA A 442 7.16 -16.34 -27.52
CA ALA A 442 5.85 -16.76 -28.02
C ALA A 442 4.99 -15.59 -28.54
N SER A 443 5.19 -14.37 -28.02
CA SER A 443 4.49 -13.16 -28.46
C SER A 443 5.25 -12.30 -29.47
N GLN A 444 6.55 -12.52 -29.69
CA GLN A 444 7.33 -11.93 -30.79
C GLN A 444 6.88 -12.44 -32.17
N GLY A 445 6.24 -13.60 -32.24
CA GLY A 445 5.50 -14.03 -33.43
C GLY A 445 4.20 -13.25 -33.70
N LEU A 446 3.77 -12.38 -32.78
CA LEU A 446 2.46 -11.70 -32.79
C LEU A 446 2.54 -10.16 -32.79
N PHE A 447 3.74 -9.56 -32.67
CA PHE A 447 3.95 -8.11 -32.64
C PHE A 447 4.99 -7.65 -33.66
N LYS A 448 4.54 -7.39 -34.89
CA LYS A 448 5.11 -6.34 -35.75
C LYS A 448 4.20 -5.11 -35.64
N GLY A 449 4.69 -4.03 -35.06
CA GLY A 449 4.07 -2.69 -35.15
C GLY A 449 3.54 -2.11 -33.83
N GLY A 450 4.35 -1.28 -33.17
CA GLY A 450 4.02 -0.48 -31.98
C GLY A 450 3.38 0.88 -32.30
N LEU A 451 2.44 0.92 -33.24
CA LEU A 451 1.50 2.03 -33.42
C LEU A 451 0.11 1.43 -33.32
N ALA A 452 -0.80 2.07 -32.58
CA ALA A 452 -2.20 1.66 -32.59
C ALA A 452 -2.66 1.64 -34.05
N ASP A 453 -3.22 0.52 -34.49
CA ASP A 453 -3.74 0.40 -35.85
C ASP A 453 -4.83 1.47 -36.04
N THR A 454 -4.60 2.39 -36.97
CA THR A 454 -5.50 3.52 -37.29
C THR A 454 -6.32 3.24 -38.55
N SER A 455 -6.34 2.00 -39.02
CA SER A 455 -7.23 1.60 -40.10
C SER A 455 -8.69 1.93 -39.76
N GLU A 456 -9.47 2.15 -40.82
CA GLU A 456 -10.90 2.41 -40.74
C GLU A 456 -11.62 1.32 -39.92
N MET A 457 -11.28 0.05 -40.14
CA MET A 457 -11.85 -1.06 -39.37
C MET A 457 -11.47 -1.04 -37.89
N SER A 458 -10.22 -0.72 -37.55
CA SER A 458 -9.81 -0.56 -36.15
C SER A 458 -10.58 0.59 -35.48
N THR A 459 -10.83 1.68 -36.22
CA THR A 459 -11.64 2.83 -35.77
C THR A 459 -13.10 2.46 -35.53
N HIS A 460 -13.69 1.63 -36.38
CA HIS A 460 -15.04 1.08 -36.19
C HIS A 460 -15.12 0.21 -34.94
N TYR A 461 -14.19 -0.74 -34.77
CA TYR A 461 -14.14 -1.59 -33.59
C TYR A 461 -13.86 -0.84 -32.30
N HIS A 462 -13.12 0.27 -32.35
CA HIS A 462 -12.95 1.15 -31.22
C HIS A 462 -14.29 1.75 -30.78
N THR A 463 -15.05 2.28 -31.73
CA THR A 463 -16.40 2.82 -31.47
C THR A 463 -17.35 1.73 -30.97
N CYS A 464 -17.30 0.52 -31.55
CA CYS A 464 -18.07 -0.64 -31.05
C CYS A 464 -17.69 -1.04 -29.62
N THR A 465 -16.44 -0.81 -29.18
CA THR A 465 -16.02 -1.11 -27.81
C THR A 465 -16.78 -0.25 -26.79
N HIS A 466 -16.98 1.04 -27.10
CA HIS A 466 -17.76 1.97 -26.27
C HIS A 466 -19.26 1.62 -26.26
N LEU A 467 -19.82 1.28 -27.43
CA LEU A 467 -21.20 0.79 -27.51
C LEU A 467 -21.40 -0.51 -26.71
N LEU A 468 -20.41 -1.41 -26.74
CA LEU A 468 -20.42 -2.67 -26.01
C LEU A 468 -20.39 -2.44 -24.49
N LEU A 469 -19.53 -1.55 -24.00
CA LEU A 469 -19.47 -1.24 -22.56
C LEU A 469 -20.80 -0.65 -22.07
N ALA A 470 -21.37 0.33 -22.79
CA ALA A 470 -22.67 0.90 -22.44
C ALA A 470 -23.79 -0.14 -22.44
N ALA A 471 -23.84 -1.01 -23.47
CA ALA A 471 -24.83 -2.08 -23.54
C ALA A 471 -24.67 -3.11 -22.40
N LEU A 472 -23.43 -3.47 -22.06
CA LEU A 472 -23.14 -4.38 -20.94
C LEU A 472 -23.61 -3.78 -19.62
N ARG A 473 -23.34 -2.50 -19.34
CA ARG A 473 -23.80 -1.85 -18.10
C ARG A 473 -25.33 -1.84 -17.99
N SER A 474 -26.01 -1.53 -19.09
CA SER A 474 -27.47 -1.48 -19.14
C SER A 474 -28.13 -2.86 -18.93
N ILE A 475 -27.53 -3.94 -19.45
CA ILE A 475 -28.16 -5.28 -19.47
C ILE A 475 -27.64 -6.19 -18.35
N VAL A 476 -26.36 -6.09 -18.00
CA VAL A 476 -25.69 -6.95 -17.02
C VAL A 476 -25.63 -6.26 -15.66
N GLY A 477 -25.39 -4.94 -15.64
CA GLY A 477 -25.47 -4.11 -14.44
C GLY A 477 -24.32 -3.11 -14.30
N GLU A 478 -24.52 -2.10 -13.45
CA GLU A 478 -23.60 -0.97 -13.24
C GLU A 478 -22.21 -1.37 -12.70
N HIS A 479 -22.06 -2.59 -12.16
CA HIS A 479 -20.78 -3.14 -11.73
C HIS A 479 -19.81 -3.41 -12.88
N VAL A 480 -20.28 -3.38 -14.13
CA VAL A 480 -19.45 -3.61 -15.32
C VAL A 480 -18.60 -2.40 -15.66
N TYR A 481 -17.28 -2.60 -15.70
CA TYR A 481 -16.30 -1.64 -16.20
C TYR A 481 -15.21 -2.36 -17.00
N GLN A 482 -14.43 -1.60 -17.79
CA GLN A 482 -13.38 -2.17 -18.62
C GLN A 482 -12.17 -2.61 -17.78
N MET A 483 -11.87 -3.91 -17.78
CA MET A 483 -10.65 -4.49 -17.19
C MET A 483 -9.53 -4.65 -18.21
N GLY A 484 -9.89 -4.73 -19.50
CA GLY A 484 -8.94 -4.88 -20.59
C GLY A 484 -9.64 -4.81 -21.94
N SER A 485 -8.97 -4.24 -22.93
CA SER A 485 -9.48 -4.17 -24.30
C SER A 485 -8.35 -4.41 -25.29
N ARG A 486 -8.68 -4.96 -26.46
CA ARG A 486 -7.78 -5.03 -27.61
C ARG A 486 -8.60 -4.88 -28.88
N VAL A 487 -8.25 -3.91 -29.70
CA VAL A 487 -8.87 -3.64 -30.99
C VAL A 487 -7.87 -3.92 -32.10
N LYS A 488 -8.31 -4.65 -33.14
CA LYS A 488 -7.57 -4.96 -34.36
C LYS A 488 -8.53 -4.91 -35.57
N PRO A 489 -8.03 -4.87 -36.81
CA PRO A 489 -8.89 -4.90 -38.01
C PRO A 489 -9.75 -6.16 -38.11
N GLU A 490 -9.34 -7.26 -37.48
CA GLU A 490 -10.08 -8.51 -37.51
C GLU A 490 -11.17 -8.60 -36.44
N GLY A 491 -11.18 -7.73 -35.44
CA GLY A 491 -12.14 -7.81 -34.33
C GLY A 491 -11.72 -7.07 -33.06
N LEU A 492 -12.63 -7.06 -32.09
CA LEU A 492 -12.38 -6.56 -30.74
C LEU A 492 -12.36 -7.67 -29.70
N ARG A 493 -11.66 -7.42 -28.60
CA ARG A 493 -11.66 -8.21 -27.38
C ARG A 493 -11.96 -7.28 -26.21
N PHE A 494 -12.92 -7.65 -25.37
CA PHE A 494 -13.33 -6.85 -24.23
C PHE A 494 -13.42 -7.70 -22.96
N ASP A 495 -12.75 -7.26 -21.90
CA ASP A 495 -12.67 -7.95 -20.62
C ASP A 495 -13.37 -7.11 -19.56
N PHE A 496 -14.28 -7.72 -18.81
CA PHE A 496 -15.09 -7.04 -17.80
C PHE A 496 -15.39 -7.94 -16.60
N PRO A 497 -15.63 -7.38 -15.40
CA PRO A 497 -15.93 -8.17 -14.23
C PRO A 497 -17.35 -8.72 -14.33
N ASN A 498 -17.48 -10.04 -14.25
CA ASN A 498 -18.76 -10.72 -14.09
C ASN A 498 -18.53 -12.14 -13.53
N GLN A 499 -19.39 -12.56 -12.61
CA GLN A 499 -19.26 -13.86 -11.94
C GLN A 499 -19.51 -15.02 -12.91
N GLU A 500 -20.51 -14.88 -13.76
CA GLU A 500 -20.94 -15.90 -14.72
C GLU A 500 -20.77 -15.44 -16.17
N LYS A 501 -20.68 -16.43 -17.07
CA LYS A 501 -20.79 -16.15 -18.51
C LYS A 501 -22.13 -15.51 -18.81
N LEU A 502 -22.18 -14.66 -19.83
CA LEU A 502 -23.44 -14.07 -20.26
C LEU A 502 -24.38 -15.15 -20.79
N SER A 503 -25.65 -15.09 -20.41
CA SER A 503 -26.64 -16.00 -20.95
C SER A 503 -26.86 -15.73 -22.45
N PRO A 504 -27.33 -16.71 -23.23
CA PRO A 504 -27.66 -16.50 -24.64
C PRO A 504 -28.63 -15.34 -24.86
N GLU A 505 -29.57 -15.16 -23.93
CA GLU A 505 -30.54 -14.05 -23.94
C GLU A 505 -29.86 -12.71 -23.71
N GLN A 506 -28.93 -12.62 -22.76
CA GLN A 506 -28.15 -11.40 -22.50
C GLN A 506 -27.31 -11.03 -23.72
N ILE A 507 -26.60 -11.99 -24.32
CA ILE A 507 -25.83 -11.78 -25.55
C ILE A 507 -26.73 -11.23 -26.66
N THR A 508 -27.88 -11.86 -26.89
CA THR A 508 -28.84 -11.43 -27.92
C THR A 508 -29.33 -10.00 -27.66
N LYS A 509 -29.64 -9.64 -26.41
CA LYS A 509 -30.05 -8.27 -26.04
C LYS A 509 -28.92 -7.26 -26.27
N ILE A 510 -27.68 -7.61 -25.93
CA ILE A 510 -26.50 -6.76 -26.10
C ILE A 510 -26.25 -6.51 -27.59
N GLU A 511 -26.19 -7.57 -28.40
CA GLU A 511 -26.01 -7.45 -29.85
C GLU A 511 -27.12 -6.61 -30.48
N LYS A 512 -28.38 -6.87 -30.12
CA LYS A 512 -29.52 -6.11 -30.63
C LYS A 512 -29.41 -4.63 -30.28
N LEU A 513 -29.04 -4.31 -29.03
CA LEU A 513 -28.91 -2.93 -28.58
C LEU A 513 -27.78 -2.20 -29.31
N ILE A 514 -26.60 -2.83 -29.46
CA ILE A 514 -25.47 -2.22 -30.18
C ILE A 514 -25.85 -1.95 -31.63
N ASN A 515 -26.43 -2.94 -32.33
CA ASN A 515 -26.83 -2.77 -33.73
C ASN A 515 -27.95 -1.74 -33.91
N GLN A 516 -28.92 -1.68 -32.98
CA GLN A 516 -29.91 -0.61 -32.97
C GLN A 516 -29.25 0.77 -32.85
N LYS A 517 -28.24 0.93 -31.99
CA LYS A 517 -27.51 2.20 -31.83
C LYS A 517 -26.64 2.56 -33.03
N ILE A 518 -26.20 1.56 -33.79
CA ILE A 518 -25.56 1.75 -35.10
C ILE A 518 -26.59 2.28 -36.11
N ASP A 519 -27.76 1.64 -36.20
CA ASP A 519 -28.86 2.04 -37.10
C ASP A 519 -29.46 3.41 -36.79
N GLU A 520 -29.40 3.83 -35.53
CA GLU A 520 -29.82 5.17 -35.06
C GLU A 520 -28.89 6.31 -35.54
N LYS A 521 -27.72 6.00 -36.11
CA LYS A 521 -26.78 6.98 -36.69
C LYS A 521 -26.37 8.09 -35.70
N LEU A 522 -25.97 7.67 -34.50
CA LEU A 522 -25.62 8.55 -33.41
C LEU A 522 -24.31 9.31 -33.70
N PRO A 523 -24.26 10.64 -33.42
CA PRO A 523 -23.02 11.39 -33.54
C PRO A 523 -22.02 10.94 -32.47
N VAL A 524 -20.73 10.91 -32.84
CA VAL A 524 -19.62 10.65 -31.92
C VAL A 524 -18.80 11.93 -31.84
N THR A 525 -18.81 12.56 -30.67
CA THR A 525 -18.17 13.85 -30.43
C THR A 525 -17.21 13.74 -29.25
N TYR A 526 -16.31 14.72 -29.09
CA TYR A 526 -15.49 14.81 -27.89
C TYR A 526 -15.31 16.26 -27.44
N THR A 527 -15.12 16.43 -26.15
CA THR A 527 -14.72 17.68 -25.52
C THR A 527 -13.39 17.49 -24.80
N LYS A 528 -12.49 18.48 -24.95
CA LYS A 528 -11.24 18.52 -24.19
C LYS A 528 -11.49 19.27 -22.88
N MET A 529 -11.02 18.72 -21.78
CA MET A 529 -11.12 19.32 -20.45
C MET A 529 -9.99 18.86 -19.56
N SER A 530 -9.90 19.39 -18.34
CA SER A 530 -8.94 18.90 -17.36
C SER A 530 -9.26 17.46 -16.95
N ARG A 531 -8.25 16.70 -16.55
CA ARG A 531 -8.41 15.33 -16.03
C ARG A 531 -9.42 15.28 -14.87
N GLU A 532 -9.36 16.24 -13.96
CA GLU A 532 -10.27 16.31 -12.81
C GLU A 532 -11.73 16.50 -13.22
N GLU A 533 -12.01 17.43 -14.14
CA GLU A 533 -13.37 17.63 -14.67
C GLU A 533 -13.86 16.41 -15.45
N GLY A 534 -12.98 15.78 -16.23
CA GLY A 534 -13.31 14.58 -17.00
C GLY A 534 -13.69 13.40 -16.10
N LEU A 535 -12.98 13.19 -14.99
CA LEU A 535 -13.28 12.15 -14.01
C LEU A 535 -14.58 12.42 -13.23
N LYS A 536 -14.94 13.70 -13.00
CA LYS A 536 -16.24 14.06 -12.42
C LYS A 536 -17.42 13.72 -13.33
N LEU A 537 -17.24 13.82 -14.65
CA LEU A 537 -18.26 13.46 -15.64
C LEU A 537 -18.31 11.96 -15.93
N VAL A 538 -17.19 11.26 -15.78
CA VAL A 538 -17.05 9.82 -16.06
C VAL A 538 -16.51 9.11 -14.81
N PRO A 539 -17.37 8.76 -13.84
CA PRO A 539 -16.95 8.22 -12.54
C PRO A 539 -16.29 6.82 -12.59
N PHE A 540 -16.21 6.18 -13.76
CA PHE A 540 -15.65 4.84 -13.96
C PHE A 540 -14.63 4.80 -15.09
N ALA A 541 -13.66 5.70 -15.06
CA ALA A 541 -12.63 5.78 -16.08
C ALA A 541 -11.64 4.61 -15.95
N ALA A 542 -11.61 3.73 -16.95
CA ALA A 542 -10.59 2.69 -17.00
C ALA A 542 -9.19 3.32 -17.20
N PHE A 543 -8.22 2.89 -16.38
CA PHE A 543 -6.81 3.29 -16.48
C PHE A 543 -6.54 4.78 -16.20
N GLU A 544 -7.10 5.31 -15.11
CA GLU A 544 -6.98 6.73 -14.72
C GLU A 544 -5.55 7.30 -14.70
N GLY A 545 -4.55 6.46 -14.42
CA GLY A 545 -3.13 6.82 -14.38
C GLY A 545 -2.43 6.92 -15.74
N LYS A 546 -3.14 6.69 -16.86
CA LYS A 546 -2.58 6.80 -18.22
C LYS A 546 -2.97 8.08 -18.96
N TYR A 547 -3.80 8.91 -18.35
CA TYR A 547 -4.28 10.15 -18.97
C TYR A 547 -3.41 11.33 -18.57
N ALA A 548 -3.06 12.17 -19.55
CA ALA A 548 -2.37 13.44 -19.33
C ALA A 548 -3.30 14.47 -18.64
N ASP A 549 -2.75 15.63 -18.27
CA ASP A 549 -3.49 16.70 -17.56
C ASP A 549 -4.73 17.20 -18.31
N VAL A 550 -4.70 17.12 -19.65
CA VAL A 550 -5.83 17.40 -20.53
C VAL A 550 -6.30 16.10 -21.17
N VAL A 551 -7.59 15.82 -21.02
CA VAL A 551 -8.23 14.58 -21.48
C VAL A 551 -9.32 14.85 -22.50
N LYS A 552 -9.62 13.86 -23.34
CA LYS A 552 -10.79 13.88 -24.24
C LYS A 552 -11.88 13.00 -23.65
N VAL A 553 -13.03 13.61 -23.36
CA VAL A 553 -14.26 12.89 -23.04
C VAL A 553 -15.01 12.70 -24.35
N TYR A 554 -15.11 11.45 -24.82
CA TYR A 554 -15.91 11.10 -25.98
C TYR A 554 -17.36 10.83 -25.56
N THR A 555 -18.30 11.29 -26.38
CA THR A 555 -19.74 11.13 -26.20
C THR A 555 -20.35 10.55 -27.46
N ILE A 556 -21.10 9.45 -27.32
CA ILE A 556 -21.87 8.80 -28.39
C ILE A 556 -23.36 9.05 -28.14
N GLY A 557 -24.02 9.74 -29.06
CA GLY A 557 -25.43 10.11 -28.96
C GLY A 557 -25.66 11.55 -28.48
N ASP A 558 -26.82 11.80 -27.89
CA ASP A 558 -27.21 13.14 -27.43
C ASP A 558 -26.33 13.62 -26.27
N SER A 559 -25.89 14.88 -26.30
CA SER A 559 -25.00 15.44 -25.29
C SER A 559 -25.60 15.56 -23.89
N LYS A 560 -26.94 15.61 -23.75
CA LYS A 560 -27.63 15.67 -22.45
C LYS A 560 -27.95 14.29 -21.91
N HIS A 561 -28.23 13.35 -22.80
CA HIS A 561 -28.51 11.94 -22.46
C HIS A 561 -27.68 11.00 -23.35
N PRO A 562 -26.36 10.93 -23.12
CA PRO A 562 -25.47 10.15 -23.96
C PRO A 562 -25.72 8.65 -23.77
N PHE A 563 -25.58 7.88 -24.84
CA PHE A 563 -25.62 6.42 -24.73
C PHE A 563 -24.33 5.87 -24.13
N SER A 564 -23.18 6.43 -24.55
CA SER A 564 -21.87 6.17 -23.95
C SER A 564 -21.12 7.49 -23.78
N GLN A 565 -20.43 7.61 -22.64
CA GLN A 565 -19.55 8.74 -22.35
C GLN A 565 -18.31 8.24 -21.60
N GLU A 566 -17.13 8.39 -22.22
CA GLU A 566 -15.90 7.75 -21.73
C GLU A 566 -14.67 8.62 -22.01
N LEU A 567 -13.66 8.52 -21.13
CA LEU A 567 -12.33 9.08 -21.37
C LEU A 567 -11.58 8.19 -22.36
N CYS A 568 -11.20 8.72 -23.52
CA CYS A 568 -10.48 7.94 -24.52
C CYS A 568 -9.59 8.81 -25.42
N ASN A 569 -8.45 8.27 -25.86
CA ASN A 569 -7.52 8.95 -26.76
C ASN A 569 -7.38 8.27 -28.13
N GLY A 570 -8.10 7.17 -28.36
CA GLY A 570 -8.05 6.45 -29.63
C GLY A 570 -8.82 7.12 -30.77
N PRO A 571 -8.70 6.57 -31.99
CA PRO A 571 -9.52 6.98 -33.12
C PRO A 571 -10.95 6.43 -32.98
N HIS A 572 -11.93 7.25 -33.35
CA HIS A 572 -13.35 6.88 -33.37
C HIS A 572 -13.98 7.25 -34.71
N ALA A 573 -15.02 6.51 -35.08
CA ALA A 573 -15.94 6.93 -36.14
C ALA A 573 -16.57 8.27 -35.74
N LYS A 574 -16.91 9.13 -36.70
CA LYS A 574 -17.60 10.40 -36.42
C LYS A 574 -19.10 10.21 -36.21
N ASN A 575 -19.64 9.11 -36.72
CA ASN A 575 -21.03 8.71 -36.55
C ASN A 575 -21.11 7.19 -36.47
N THR A 576 -22.03 6.64 -35.69
CA THR A 576 -22.20 5.18 -35.61
C THR A 576 -22.60 4.56 -36.94
N SER A 577 -23.18 5.33 -37.89
CA SER A 577 -23.49 4.87 -39.25
C SER A 577 -22.26 4.58 -40.11
N GLU A 578 -21.07 5.04 -39.72
CA GLU A 578 -19.81 4.71 -40.41
C GLU A 578 -19.40 3.26 -40.12
N ILE A 579 -19.88 2.66 -39.03
CA ILE A 579 -19.63 1.26 -38.67
C ILE A 579 -20.30 0.35 -39.71
N GLN A 580 -19.47 -0.33 -40.51
CA GLN A 580 -19.93 -1.23 -41.56
C GLN A 580 -20.11 -2.65 -41.03
N GLY A 581 -21.31 -3.22 -41.20
CA GLY A 581 -21.64 -4.59 -40.83
C GLY A 581 -22.44 -4.70 -39.53
N VAL A 582 -22.83 -5.93 -39.19
CA VAL A 582 -23.59 -6.25 -37.98
C VAL A 582 -22.63 -6.70 -36.89
N PHE A 583 -22.68 -6.05 -35.73
CA PHE A 583 -21.87 -6.45 -34.58
C PHE A 583 -22.38 -7.75 -33.98
N LYS A 584 -21.46 -8.71 -33.82
CA LYS A 584 -21.70 -10.04 -33.24
C LYS A 584 -20.65 -10.38 -32.20
N ILE A 585 -21.10 -10.97 -31.09
CA ILE A 585 -20.24 -11.56 -30.08
C ILE A 585 -19.94 -13.00 -30.52
N THR A 586 -18.75 -13.22 -31.07
CA THR A 586 -18.36 -14.52 -31.65
C THR A 586 -17.89 -15.51 -30.61
N HIS A 587 -17.38 -15.02 -29.47
CA HIS A 587 -16.86 -15.89 -28.42
C HIS A 587 -16.98 -15.24 -27.03
N GLN A 588 -17.20 -16.10 -26.03
CA GLN A 588 -17.03 -15.72 -24.63
C GLN A 588 -16.30 -16.78 -23.80
N GLU A 589 -15.37 -16.33 -22.97
CA GLU A 589 -14.60 -17.18 -22.08
C GLU A 589 -14.45 -16.54 -20.69
N LYS A 590 -14.39 -17.38 -19.64
CA LYS A 590 -13.96 -16.93 -18.32
C LYS A 590 -12.44 -16.98 -18.32
N ILE A 591 -11.78 -15.84 -18.12
CA ILE A 591 -10.30 -15.75 -18.10
C ILE A 591 -9.72 -15.84 -16.68
N GLY A 592 -10.56 -16.19 -15.70
CA GLY A 592 -10.24 -16.27 -14.28
C GLY A 592 -10.64 -15.01 -13.52
N ASN A 593 -10.61 -15.09 -12.19
CA ASN A 593 -10.79 -13.96 -11.27
C ASN A 593 -12.16 -13.24 -11.27
N GLY A 594 -13.24 -13.86 -11.77
CA GLY A 594 -14.54 -13.18 -11.93
C GLY A 594 -14.53 -12.20 -13.10
N ILE A 595 -13.72 -12.47 -14.13
CA ILE A 595 -13.62 -11.68 -15.35
C ILE A 595 -14.09 -12.53 -16.52
N VAL A 596 -14.99 -11.96 -17.31
CA VAL A 596 -15.46 -12.51 -18.57
C VAL A 596 -14.83 -11.74 -19.72
N ARG A 597 -14.33 -12.47 -20.70
CA ARG A 597 -13.81 -11.94 -21.96
C ARG A 597 -14.78 -12.22 -23.08
N LEU A 598 -15.09 -11.19 -23.86
CA LEU A 598 -15.82 -11.28 -25.11
C LEU A 598 -14.87 -11.06 -26.27
N LYS A 599 -15.14 -11.74 -27.38
CA LYS A 599 -14.63 -11.38 -28.70
C LYS A 599 -15.82 -10.96 -29.56
N GLY A 600 -15.68 -9.82 -30.22
CA GLY A 600 -16.70 -9.24 -31.07
C GLY A 600 -16.16 -8.96 -32.47
N GLU A 601 -16.99 -9.20 -33.48
CA GLU A 601 -16.68 -9.02 -34.89
C GLU A 601 -17.84 -8.31 -35.59
N LEU A 602 -17.52 -7.55 -36.63
CA LEU A 602 -18.48 -6.96 -37.55
C LEU A 602 -18.62 -7.92 -38.74
N THR A 603 -19.77 -8.58 -38.84
CA THR A 603 -20.07 -9.49 -39.95
C THR A 603 -20.70 -8.70 -41.09
N LYS A 604 -20.28 -9.02 -42.33
CA LYS A 604 -20.86 -8.43 -43.55
C LYS A 604 -22.31 -8.86 -43.76
#